data_AF-A0A9W6L874-F1
#
_entry.id   AF-A0A9W6L874-F1
#
_cell.length_a   1.000
_cell.length_b   1.000
_cell.length_c   1.000
_cell.angle_alpha   90.00
_cell.angle_beta   90.00
_cell.angle_gamma   90.00
#
_symmetry.space_group_name_H-M   'P 1'
#
loop_
_entity.id
_entity.type
_entity.pdbx_description
1 polymer ?
#
loop_
_entity_poly.entity_id
_entity_poly.type
_entity_poly.pdbx_seq_one_letter_code
_entity_poly.pdbx_strand_id
1 'polypeptide(L)'
;MSTFRTARLAAVVAVALAALAGCGESSTHAASSGGDGAPSLTLPALRTKLASISLDECATRPAEQIYPDCARFVREVQNVVPAARAEAREVASPQALTKAADAVDGAVNRFTQDQCIPVGAPPGPASACGPDLASMQEALRALVAAVGR
;
A
#
# COMPACT_ATOMS: atom_id res chain seq x y z
N MET A 1 3.13 23.23 64.72
CA MET A 1 4.31 22.85 63.90
C MET A 1 3.87 22.92 62.44
N SER A 2 3.66 24.11 61.89
CA SER A 2 4.66 25.04 61.34
C SER A 2 5.42 24.48 60.13
N THR A 3 4.92 24.88 58.95
CA THR A 3 5.67 25.36 57.79
C THR A 3 6.65 24.43 57.07
N PHE A 4 6.22 23.92 55.91
CA PHE A 4 7.08 23.81 54.73
C PHE A 4 6.80 25.01 53.81
N ARG A 5 7.73 25.96 53.79
CA ARG A 5 7.80 27.07 52.83
C ARG A 5 8.74 26.69 51.69
N THR A 6 8.58 27.39 50.57
CA THR A 6 9.45 27.52 49.37
C THR A 6 9.17 26.50 48.27
N ALA A 7 8.93 26.84 47.01
CA ALA A 7 8.92 28.12 46.30
C ALA A 7 8.02 27.95 45.06
N ARG A 8 6.97 28.76 44.89
CA ARG A 8 6.88 29.82 43.86
C ARG A 8 7.59 29.51 42.52
N LEU A 9 6.92 28.72 41.70
CA LEU A 9 6.90 28.76 40.23
C LEU A 9 5.42 28.48 39.88
N ALA A 10 4.46 29.40 39.95
CA ALA A 10 4.30 30.55 39.07
C ALA A 10 4.76 30.25 37.63
N ALA A 11 3.88 29.69 36.81
CA ALA A 11 3.32 30.42 35.67
C ALA A 11 2.56 29.48 34.70
N VAL A 12 1.24 29.72 34.61
CA VAL A 12 0.50 29.78 33.34
C VAL A 12 0.51 28.54 32.43
N VAL A 13 -0.38 27.57 32.68
CA VAL A 13 -0.99 26.76 31.62
C VAL A 13 -2.44 26.44 32.00
N ALA A 14 -3.31 27.43 31.91
CA ALA A 14 -4.75 27.27 32.07
C ALA A 14 -5.48 28.26 31.19
N VAL A 15 -5.42 28.08 29.87
CA VAL A 15 -6.37 28.68 28.91
C VAL A 15 -6.45 27.80 27.65
N ALA A 16 -7.69 27.51 27.25
CA ALA A 16 -8.14 27.11 25.91
C ALA A 16 -8.08 25.63 25.48
N LEU A 17 -8.77 24.77 26.25
CA LEU A 17 -9.56 23.69 25.69
C LEU A 17 -10.86 24.28 25.10
N ALA A 18 -10.82 24.79 23.86
CA ALA A 18 -12.02 25.25 23.16
C ALA A 18 -11.82 25.32 21.63
N ALA A 19 -11.96 24.17 20.96
CA ALA A 19 -12.33 24.11 19.53
C ALA A 19 -12.78 22.68 19.14
N LEU A 20 -13.73 22.12 19.89
CA LEU A 20 -14.56 20.99 19.41
C LEU A 20 -15.95 21.55 19.06
N ALA A 21 -16.00 22.31 17.97
CA ALA A 21 -17.25 22.74 17.35
C ALA A 21 -17.11 22.52 15.84
N GLY A 22 -17.37 21.30 15.42
CA GLY A 22 -17.60 20.91 14.03
C GLY A 22 -18.85 20.06 13.99
N CYS A 23 -20.01 20.72 14.08
CA CYS A 23 -21.30 20.13 13.75
C CYS A 23 -21.34 19.94 12.23
N GLY A 24 -21.22 18.69 11.77
CA GLY A 24 -21.49 18.29 10.39
C GLY A 24 -22.83 17.56 10.35
N GLU A 25 -23.80 18.23 9.76
CA GLU A 25 -25.21 17.88 9.56
C GLU A 25 -25.45 16.42 9.13
N SER A 26 -26.40 15.76 9.80
CA SER A 26 -26.95 14.45 9.43
C SER A 26 -27.67 14.54 8.08
N SER A 27 -26.96 14.26 6.99
CA SER A 27 -27.57 13.94 5.70
C SER A 27 -27.44 12.43 5.49
N THR A 28 -28.55 11.71 5.67
CA THR A 28 -28.70 10.31 5.27
C THR A 28 -28.29 10.14 3.80
N HIS A 29 -27.16 9.48 3.56
CA HIS A 29 -26.94 8.73 2.33
C HIS A 29 -26.78 7.25 2.70
N ALA A 30 -27.80 6.50 2.34
CA ALA A 30 -27.75 5.05 2.31
C ALA A 30 -26.73 4.59 1.26
N ALA A 31 -26.11 3.44 1.57
CA ALA A 31 -25.22 2.61 0.76
C ALA A 31 -23.79 3.10 0.53
N SER A 32 -22.85 2.46 1.22
CA SER A 32 -21.61 1.94 0.62
C SER A 32 -21.03 0.84 1.51
N SER A 33 -21.42 -0.41 1.23
CA SER A 33 -20.70 -1.59 1.72
C SER A 33 -19.46 -1.75 0.83
N GLY A 34 -18.28 -1.38 1.32
CA GLY A 34 -17.04 -1.63 0.58
C GLY A 34 -15.80 -0.86 1.03
N GLY A 35 -15.31 -1.11 2.26
CA GLY A 35 -13.89 -1.05 2.62
C GLY A 35 -13.16 0.30 2.53
N ASP A 36 -13.35 1.16 3.53
CA ASP A 36 -12.47 2.31 3.79
C ASP A 36 -11.09 1.84 4.25
N GLY A 37 -10.06 2.07 3.41
CA GLY A 37 -8.68 1.80 3.82
C GLY A 37 -7.61 1.89 2.73
N ALA A 38 -7.98 1.92 1.45
CA ALA A 38 -7.02 2.22 0.40
C ALA A 38 -6.80 3.75 0.34
N PRO A 39 -5.55 4.26 0.31
CA PRO A 39 -5.34 5.65 -0.07
C PRO A 39 -5.97 5.86 -1.45
N SER A 40 -6.90 6.81 -1.57
CA SER A 40 -7.47 7.19 -2.86
C SER A 40 -6.38 7.86 -3.69
N LEU A 41 -5.57 7.04 -4.36
CA LEU A 41 -4.64 7.51 -5.38
C LEU A 41 -5.45 7.85 -6.61
N THR A 42 -5.47 9.13 -6.98
CA THR A 42 -5.96 9.55 -8.30
C THR A 42 -5.15 8.86 -9.40
N LEU A 43 -5.72 8.67 -10.59
CA LEU A 43 -5.02 8.05 -11.72
C LEU A 43 -3.61 8.62 -12.00
N PRO A 44 -3.36 9.95 -11.98
CA PRO A 44 -1.99 10.49 -12.13
C PRO A 44 -1.04 10.10 -10.97
N ALA A 45 -1.55 10.07 -9.73
CA ALA A 45 -0.76 9.65 -8.57
C ALA A 45 -0.44 8.14 -8.62
N LEU A 46 -1.41 7.32 -9.05
CA LEU A 46 -1.22 5.89 -9.28
C LEU A 46 -0.15 5.64 -10.35
N ARG A 47 -0.20 6.34 -11.49
CA ARG A 47 0.83 6.25 -12.54
C ARG A 47 2.22 6.60 -12.01
N THR A 48 2.33 7.68 -11.25
CA THR A 48 3.60 8.10 -10.63
C THR A 48 4.13 7.04 -9.68
N LYS A 49 3.26 6.47 -8.83
CA LYS A 49 3.66 5.42 -7.90
C LYS A 49 4.09 4.15 -8.63
N LEU A 50 3.34 3.69 -9.63
CA LEU A 50 3.69 2.52 -10.44
C LEU A 50 5.01 2.71 -11.20
N ALA A 51 5.26 3.90 -11.74
CA ALA A 51 6.53 4.23 -12.38
C ALA A 51 7.69 4.13 -11.38
N SER A 52 7.53 4.65 -10.17
CA SER A 52 8.55 4.54 -9.12
C SER A 52 8.79 3.10 -8.68
N ILE A 53 7.76 2.29 -8.51
CA ILE A 53 7.88 0.87 -8.11
C ILE A 53 8.60 0.07 -9.22
N SER A 54 8.35 0.39 -10.49
CA SER A 54 8.96 -0.30 -11.64
C SER A 54 10.47 -0.10 -11.76
N LEU A 55 11.03 0.88 -11.04
CA LEU A 55 12.46 1.13 -10.98
C LEU A 55 13.16 0.44 -9.80
N ASP A 56 12.40 -0.21 -8.91
CA ASP A 56 12.95 -0.97 -7.80
C ASP A 56 13.82 -2.13 -8.31
N GLU A 57 14.88 -2.48 -7.57
CA GLU A 57 15.77 -3.57 -7.95
C GLU A 57 15.02 -4.91 -8.05
N CYS A 58 14.01 -5.12 -7.20
CA CYS A 58 13.15 -6.29 -7.23
C CYS A 58 12.21 -6.32 -8.45
N ALA A 59 12.03 -5.19 -9.15
CA ALA A 59 11.29 -5.15 -10.42
C ALA A 59 12.16 -5.50 -11.64
N THR A 60 13.49 -5.37 -11.51
CA THR A 60 14.42 -5.35 -12.66
C THR A 60 15.47 -6.45 -12.63
N ARG A 61 15.87 -6.91 -11.44
CA ARG A 61 16.88 -7.95 -11.28
C ARG A 61 16.33 -9.36 -11.48
N PRO A 62 17.20 -10.34 -11.81
CA PRO A 62 16.82 -11.74 -11.91
C PRO A 62 16.15 -12.23 -10.63
N ALA A 63 14.91 -12.68 -10.72
CA ALA A 63 14.04 -12.97 -9.58
C ALA A 63 14.63 -14.01 -8.62
N GLU A 64 15.19 -15.10 -9.16
CA GLU A 64 15.83 -16.18 -8.39
C GLU A 64 16.98 -15.71 -7.49
N GLN A 65 17.61 -14.57 -7.83
CA GLN A 65 18.77 -14.04 -7.10
C GLN A 65 18.39 -13.03 -6.02
N ILE A 66 17.28 -12.32 -6.18
CA ILE A 66 16.95 -11.13 -5.38
C ILE A 66 15.73 -11.33 -4.46
N TYR A 67 14.92 -12.36 -4.70
CA TYR A 67 13.65 -12.53 -3.98
C TYR A 67 13.71 -12.47 -2.44
N PRO A 68 14.77 -12.92 -1.74
CA PRO A 68 14.81 -12.84 -0.28
C PRO A 68 14.78 -11.40 0.25
N ASP A 69 15.25 -10.44 -0.55
CA ASP A 69 15.38 -9.04 -0.17
C ASP A 69 14.15 -8.20 -0.55
N CYS A 70 13.16 -8.79 -1.22
CA CYS A 70 12.07 -8.07 -1.87
C CYS A 70 10.85 -7.75 -0.99
N ALA A 71 10.97 -7.85 0.34
CA ALA A 71 9.84 -7.70 1.26
C ALA A 71 9.13 -6.34 1.10
N ARG A 72 9.92 -5.27 0.95
CA ARG A 72 9.42 -3.91 0.73
C ARG A 72 8.68 -3.81 -0.61
N PHE A 73 9.30 -4.33 -1.67
CA PHE A 73 8.76 -4.30 -3.02
C PHE A 73 7.40 -5.01 -3.09
N VAL A 74 7.31 -6.23 -2.56
CA VAL A 74 6.07 -7.02 -2.54
C VAL A 74 4.94 -6.25 -1.87
N ARG A 75 5.23 -5.61 -0.73
CA ARG A 75 4.23 -4.78 -0.02
C ARG A 75 3.80 -3.56 -0.84
N GLU A 76 4.74 -2.84 -1.46
CA GLU A 76 4.39 -1.67 -2.29
C GLU A 76 3.55 -2.08 -3.51
N VAL A 77 3.87 -3.21 -4.14
CA VAL A 77 3.10 -3.78 -5.25
C VAL A 77 1.71 -4.21 -4.81
N GLN A 78 1.57 -4.85 -3.65
CA GLN A 78 0.27 -5.21 -3.09
C GLN A 78 -0.60 -3.97 -2.81
N ASN A 79 0.02 -2.90 -2.27
CA ASN A 79 -0.68 -1.68 -1.86
C ASN A 79 -1.30 -0.89 -3.03
N VAL A 80 -0.81 -1.08 -4.26
CA VAL A 80 -1.38 -0.38 -5.43
C VAL A 80 -2.59 -1.10 -6.05
N VAL A 81 -2.83 -2.37 -5.71
CA VAL A 81 -3.91 -3.17 -6.31
C VAL A 81 -5.31 -2.57 -6.08
N PRO A 82 -5.71 -2.18 -4.84
CA PRO A 82 -7.04 -1.60 -4.62
C PRO A 82 -7.22 -0.26 -5.35
N ALA A 83 -6.18 0.57 -5.38
CA ALA A 83 -6.20 1.84 -6.10
C ALA A 83 -6.35 1.63 -7.62
N ALA A 84 -5.63 0.67 -8.20
CA ALA A 84 -5.79 0.33 -9.61
C ALA A 84 -7.21 -0.12 -9.95
N ARG A 85 -7.84 -0.94 -9.11
CA ARG A 85 -9.24 -1.36 -9.30
C ARG A 85 -10.21 -0.17 -9.21
N ALA A 86 -9.97 0.78 -8.30
CA ALA A 86 -10.80 1.98 -8.14
C ALA A 86 -10.75 2.89 -9.39
N GLU A 87 -9.58 3.02 -10.02
CA GLU A 87 -9.38 3.88 -11.20
C GLU A 87 -9.75 3.20 -12.53
N ALA A 88 -10.32 1.99 -12.52
CA ALA A 88 -10.62 1.23 -13.75
C ALA A 88 -11.53 1.97 -14.74
N ARG A 89 -12.42 2.85 -14.27
CA ARG A 89 -13.31 3.62 -15.15
C ARG A 89 -12.62 4.81 -15.84
N GLU A 90 -11.44 5.18 -15.37
CA GLU A 90 -10.69 6.36 -15.83
C GLU A 90 -9.65 6.02 -16.92
N VAL A 91 -9.52 4.74 -17.28
CA VAL A 91 -8.58 4.26 -18.30
C VAL A 91 -9.28 3.80 -19.58
N ALA A 92 -8.55 3.77 -20.69
CA ALA A 92 -9.07 3.35 -21.98
C ALA A 92 -9.58 1.89 -22.01
N SER A 93 -9.01 1.02 -21.18
CA SER A 93 -9.43 -0.39 -21.06
C SER A 93 -9.59 -0.80 -19.59
N PRO A 94 -10.79 -0.61 -19.01
CA PRO A 94 -11.07 -1.01 -17.63
C PRO A 94 -10.79 -2.48 -17.35
N GLN A 95 -11.13 -3.36 -18.31
CA GLN A 95 -10.94 -4.81 -18.19
C GLN A 95 -9.47 -5.19 -18.16
N ALA A 96 -8.61 -4.52 -18.94
CA ALA A 96 -7.18 -4.77 -18.92
C ALA A 96 -6.57 -4.35 -17.56
N LEU A 97 -7.01 -3.22 -16.99
CA LEU A 97 -6.54 -2.76 -15.70
C LEU A 97 -6.95 -3.72 -14.57
N THR A 98 -8.22 -4.11 -14.52
CA THR A 98 -8.70 -5.08 -13.52
C THR A 98 -7.95 -6.41 -13.64
N LYS A 99 -7.79 -6.94 -14.87
CA LYS A 99 -7.05 -8.19 -15.10
C LYS A 99 -5.59 -8.09 -14.64
N ALA A 100 -4.92 -6.97 -14.88
CA ALA A 100 -3.55 -6.76 -14.44
C ALA A 100 -3.46 -6.66 -12.90
N ALA A 101 -4.40 -5.95 -12.26
CA ALA A 101 -4.48 -5.86 -10.81
C ALA A 101 -4.71 -7.24 -10.16
N ASP A 102 -5.59 -8.06 -10.73
CA ASP A 102 -5.83 -9.44 -10.28
C ASP A 102 -4.61 -10.35 -10.47
N ALA A 103 -3.86 -10.16 -11.56
CA ALA A 103 -2.61 -10.89 -11.79
C ALA A 103 -1.55 -10.54 -10.75
N VAL A 104 -1.44 -9.26 -10.35
CA VAL A 104 -0.55 -8.83 -9.28
C VAL A 104 -0.94 -9.47 -7.95
N ASP A 105 -2.21 -9.39 -7.58
CA ASP A 105 -2.76 -9.97 -6.35
C ASP A 105 -2.51 -11.49 -6.29
N GLY A 106 -2.77 -12.19 -7.41
CA GLY A 106 -2.49 -13.62 -7.54
C GLY A 106 -1.01 -13.97 -7.41
N ALA A 107 -0.10 -13.15 -7.95
CA ALA A 107 1.34 -13.37 -7.81
C ALA A 107 1.83 -13.12 -6.38
N VAL A 108 1.33 -12.08 -5.69
CA VAL A 108 1.62 -11.82 -4.27
C VAL A 108 1.14 -12.97 -3.39
N ASN A 109 -0.05 -13.52 -3.68
CA ASN A 109 -0.61 -14.64 -2.94
C ASN A 109 0.25 -15.90 -3.07
N ARG A 110 0.68 -16.27 -4.28
CA ARG A 110 1.59 -17.42 -4.47
C ARG A 110 2.93 -17.22 -3.76
N PHE A 111 3.55 -16.05 -3.95
CA PHE A 111 4.82 -15.71 -3.31
C PHE A 111 4.76 -15.81 -1.78
N THR A 112 3.60 -15.46 -1.21
CA THR A 112 3.34 -15.59 0.24
C THR A 112 3.08 -17.05 0.64
N GLN A 113 2.30 -17.79 -0.14
CA GLN A 113 2.00 -19.20 0.11
C GLN A 113 3.27 -20.07 0.11
N ASP A 114 4.16 -19.83 -0.85
CA ASP A 114 5.45 -20.53 -0.99
C ASP A 114 6.50 -20.06 0.03
N GLN A 115 6.11 -19.22 1.00
CA GLN A 115 6.94 -18.75 2.11
C GLN A 115 8.23 -18.10 1.61
N CYS A 116 8.16 -17.29 0.55
CA CYS A 116 9.36 -16.73 -0.08
C CYS A 116 10.05 -15.66 0.76
N ILE A 117 9.31 -14.99 1.65
CA ILE A 117 9.85 -14.06 2.64
C ILE A 117 9.10 -14.25 3.98
N PRO A 118 9.35 -15.35 4.70
CA PRO A 118 8.67 -15.66 5.94
C PRO A 118 9.30 -14.86 7.10
N VAL A 119 8.50 -14.54 8.11
CA VAL A 119 8.99 -13.84 9.31
C VAL A 119 9.59 -14.86 10.27
N GLY A 120 10.89 -14.73 10.57
CA GLY A 120 11.56 -15.57 11.57
C GLY A 120 11.95 -16.97 11.10
N ALA A 121 11.93 -17.23 9.79
CA ALA A 121 12.38 -18.49 9.19
C ALA A 121 13.23 -18.21 7.94
N PRO A 122 14.03 -19.19 7.47
CA PRO A 122 14.69 -19.08 6.17
C PRO A 122 13.66 -18.98 5.03
N PRO A 123 13.98 -18.24 3.95
CA PRO A 123 13.11 -18.15 2.79
C PRO A 123 12.90 -19.50 2.10
N GLY A 124 11.74 -19.66 1.46
CA GLY A 124 11.42 -20.80 0.61
C GLY A 124 12.44 -21.01 -0.52
N PRO A 125 12.43 -22.17 -1.20
CA PRO A 125 13.45 -22.51 -2.18
C PRO A 125 13.36 -21.62 -3.42
N ALA A 126 14.52 -21.27 -4.00
CA ALA A 126 14.61 -20.43 -5.20
C ALA A 126 13.81 -20.99 -6.40
N SER A 127 13.67 -22.32 -6.49
CA SER A 127 12.89 -22.98 -7.55
C SER A 127 11.40 -22.68 -7.51
N ALA A 128 10.86 -22.25 -6.37
CA ALA A 128 9.48 -21.79 -6.21
C ALA A 128 9.42 -20.26 -6.25
N CYS A 129 10.29 -19.62 -5.46
CA CYS A 129 10.23 -18.19 -5.21
C CYS A 129 10.75 -17.31 -6.35
N GLY A 130 11.70 -17.80 -7.14
CA GLY A 130 12.16 -17.12 -8.35
C GLY A 130 11.02 -16.97 -9.36
N PRO A 131 10.35 -18.07 -9.77
CA PRO A 131 9.18 -18.00 -10.65
C PRO A 131 8.05 -17.11 -10.11
N ASP A 132 7.77 -17.14 -8.80
CA ASP A 132 6.71 -16.31 -8.23
C ASP A 132 7.03 -14.82 -8.26
N LEU A 133 8.26 -14.42 -7.91
CA LEU A 133 8.69 -13.03 -8.06
C LEU A 133 8.72 -12.62 -9.54
N ALA A 134 9.20 -13.48 -10.45
CA ALA A 134 9.18 -13.19 -11.88
C ALA A 134 7.74 -12.96 -12.40
N SER A 135 6.77 -13.74 -11.90
CA SER A 135 5.36 -13.54 -12.21
C SER A 135 4.83 -12.21 -11.68
N MET A 136 5.26 -11.78 -10.49
CA MET A 136 4.92 -10.47 -9.93
C MET A 136 5.54 -9.31 -10.73
N GLN A 137 6.80 -9.44 -11.16
CA GLN A 137 7.47 -8.48 -12.03
C GLN A 137 6.71 -8.30 -13.34
N GLU A 138 6.26 -9.41 -13.95
CA GLU A 138 5.47 -9.36 -15.18
C GLU A 138 4.08 -8.75 -14.97
N ALA A 139 3.39 -9.13 -13.89
CA ALA A 139 2.09 -8.56 -13.55
C ALA A 139 2.19 -7.05 -13.27
N LEU A 140 3.26 -6.59 -12.62
CA LEU A 140 3.53 -5.16 -12.42
C LEU A 140 3.73 -4.44 -13.76
N ARG A 141 4.51 -5.01 -14.69
CA ARG A 141 4.69 -4.43 -16.04
C ARG A 141 3.34 -4.30 -16.77
N ALA A 142 2.51 -5.33 -16.71
CA ALA A 142 1.17 -5.31 -17.28
C ALA A 142 0.28 -4.23 -16.62
N LEU A 143 0.38 -4.07 -15.30
CA LEU A 143 -0.38 -3.06 -14.56
C LEU A 143 0.04 -1.64 -14.97
N VAL A 144 1.35 -1.39 -15.08
CA VAL A 144 1.91 -0.12 -15.57
C VAL A 144 1.44 0.18 -16.99
N ALA A 145 1.40 -0.83 -17.87
CA ALA A 145 0.90 -0.65 -19.23
C ALA A 145 -0.61 -0.34 -19.25
N ALA A 146 -1.40 -1.01 -18.40
CA ALA A 146 -2.85 -0.87 -18.37
C ALA A 146 -3.35 0.49 -17.83
N VAL A 147 -2.60 1.12 -16.90
CA VAL A 147 -2.94 2.49 -16.44
C VAL A 147 -2.66 3.57 -17.49
N GLY A 148 -1.83 3.26 -18.50
CA GLY A 148 -1.43 4.21 -19.55
C GLY A 148 -0.50 5.32 -19.05
N ARG A 149 -0.11 6.22 -19.97
CA ARG A 149 0.59 7.47 -19.63
C ARG A 149 -0.41 8.56 -19.29
#